data_AF-A0A437NEH9-F1
#
_entry.id   AF-A0A437NEH9-F1
#
_cell.length_a   1.000
_cell.length_b   1.000
_cell.length_c   1.000
_cell.angle_alpha   90.00
_cell.angle_beta   90.00
_cell.angle_gamma   90.00
#
_symmetry.space_group_name_H-M   'P 1'
#
loop_
_entity.id
_entity.type
_entity.pdbx_description
1 polymer ?
#
loop_
_entity_poly.entity_id
_entity_poly.type
_entity_poly.pdbx_seq_one_letter_code
_entity_poly.pdbx_strand_id
1 'polypeptide(L)'
;MKLNNFKVEMHTNELFFATWEEGDFRFHVWLDVNGELVNGTLYKNPPISIPFEAEGWFETRYLDAHNKTNSPIIAEVKKRIADRGLIERARLDKQAADYMRQVEREAREIRNYREAFIAAALALGQAGTADEGHFSLHLAQGVGNLSNEAIQAFGRTFIAEIKARSE
;
A
#
# COMPACT_ATOMS: atom_id res chain seq x y z
N MET A 1 25.73 7.82 -20.82
CA MET A 1 25.54 6.89 -19.67
C MET A 1 24.20 6.18 -19.82
N LYS A 2 24.08 4.91 -19.43
CA LYS A 2 22.80 4.19 -19.47
C LYS A 2 22.23 4.08 -18.04
N LEU A 3 21.10 4.74 -17.79
CA LEU A 3 20.30 4.53 -16.57
C LEU A 3 19.39 3.33 -16.81
N ASN A 4 19.85 2.13 -16.48
CA ASN A 4 19.05 0.90 -16.62
C ASN A 4 18.01 0.83 -15.49
N ASN A 5 16.86 0.20 -15.77
CA ASN A 5 15.79 0.04 -14.78
C ASN A 5 15.39 1.35 -14.07
N PHE A 6 15.45 2.46 -14.81
CA PHE A 6 15.16 3.80 -14.29
C PHE A 6 13.68 3.93 -13.92
N LYS A 7 13.39 4.26 -12.66
CA LYS A 7 12.04 4.51 -12.15
C LYS A 7 12.03 5.64 -11.13
N VAL A 8 10.86 6.26 -10.98
CA VAL A 8 10.57 7.25 -9.93
C VAL A 8 9.37 6.74 -9.16
N GLU A 9 9.46 6.73 -7.85
CA GLU A 9 8.41 6.27 -6.95
C GLU A 9 8.15 7.33 -5.89
N MET A 10 6.89 7.44 -5.48
CA MET A 10 6.46 8.34 -4.42
C MET A 10 6.61 7.65 -3.06
N HIS A 11 7.37 8.26 -2.15
CA HIS A 11 7.56 7.73 -0.79
C HIS A 11 6.56 8.36 0.18
N THR A 12 6.44 9.69 0.16
CA THR A 12 5.44 10.46 0.90
C THR A 12 4.78 11.48 -0.03
N ASN A 13 3.82 12.26 0.48
CA ASN A 13 3.15 13.33 -0.27
C ASN A 13 4.11 14.39 -0.85
N GLU A 14 5.29 14.53 -0.25
CA GLU A 14 6.24 15.58 -0.57
C GLU A 14 7.59 15.04 -1.06
N LEU A 15 7.77 13.72 -1.02
CA LEU A 15 9.07 13.09 -1.20
C LEU A 15 8.99 11.93 -2.19
N PHE A 16 9.85 12.01 -3.20
CA PHE A 16 10.02 11.02 -4.26
C PHE A 16 11.43 10.48 -4.21
N PHE A 17 11.64 9.30 -4.79
CA PHE A 17 12.98 8.80 -5.05
C PHE A 17 13.09 8.28 -6.47
N ALA A 18 14.17 8.67 -7.15
CA ALA A 18 14.52 8.12 -8.45
C ALA A 18 15.57 7.04 -8.25
N THR A 19 15.39 5.87 -8.86
CA THR A 19 16.32 4.73 -8.79
C THR A 19 16.74 4.28 -10.16
N TRP A 20 17.96 3.75 -10.26
CA TRP A 20 18.49 3.12 -11.46
C TRP A 20 19.60 2.13 -11.13
N GLU A 21 20.01 1.40 -12.15
CA GLU A 21 21.09 0.43 -12.08
C GLU A 21 22.19 0.79 -13.07
N GLU A 22 23.44 0.64 -12.62
CA GLU A 22 24.65 0.77 -13.42
C GLU A 22 25.63 -0.34 -13.03
N GLY A 23 25.87 -1.26 -13.98
CA GLY A 23 26.57 -2.51 -13.68
C GLY A 23 25.78 -3.34 -12.67
N ASP A 24 26.46 -3.80 -11.62
CA ASP A 24 25.84 -4.57 -10.53
C ASP A 24 25.30 -3.67 -9.40
N PHE A 25 25.38 -2.33 -9.52
CA PHE A 25 25.01 -1.43 -8.45
C PHE A 25 23.65 -0.78 -8.67
N ARG A 26 22.87 -0.64 -7.60
CA ARG A 26 21.68 0.21 -7.56
C ARG A 26 22.01 1.58 -6.99
N PHE A 27 21.55 2.63 -7.65
CA PHE A 27 21.67 4.00 -7.20
C PHE A 27 20.30 4.61 -6.95
N HIS A 28 20.24 5.60 -6.06
CA HIS A 28 19.06 6.42 -5.90
C HIS A 28 19.36 7.84 -5.45
N VAL A 29 18.40 8.73 -5.67
CA VAL A 29 18.37 10.10 -5.13
C VAL A 29 16.98 10.39 -4.58
N TRP A 30 16.93 11.23 -3.55
CA TRP A 30 15.68 11.79 -3.04
C TRP A 30 15.35 13.10 -3.75
N LEU A 31 14.07 13.30 -4.03
CA LEU A 31 13.55 14.40 -4.82
C LEU A 31 12.34 15.02 -4.15
N ASP A 32 12.21 16.33 -4.21
CA ASP A 32 11.02 17.06 -3.78
C ASP A 32 9.88 16.97 -4.81
N VAL A 33 8.78 17.67 -4.53
CA VAL A 33 7.60 17.75 -5.42
C VAL A 33 7.88 18.38 -6.80
N ASN A 34 8.99 19.09 -6.95
CA ASN A 34 9.44 19.74 -8.17
C ASN A 34 10.48 18.91 -8.93
N GLY A 35 10.91 17.76 -8.39
CA GLY A 35 11.98 16.95 -8.95
C GLY A 35 13.38 17.50 -8.65
N GLU A 36 13.51 18.35 -7.63
CA GLU A 36 14.79 18.87 -7.14
C GLU A 36 15.39 17.95 -6.08
N LEU A 37 16.73 17.87 -6.05
CA LEU A 37 17.43 16.99 -5.10
C LEU A 37 17.20 17.44 -3.66
N VAL A 38 16.82 16.49 -2.82
CA VAL A 38 16.80 16.68 -1.36
C VAL A 38 18.20 16.37 -0.82
N ASN A 39 18.80 17.35 -0.13
CA ASN A 39 20.10 17.23 0.54
C ASN A 39 21.31 16.94 -0.38
N GLY A 40 21.19 17.10 -1.71
CA GLY A 40 22.33 16.99 -2.64
C GLY A 40 23.08 15.65 -2.58
N THR A 41 22.41 14.56 -2.18
CA THR A 41 23.04 13.27 -1.93
C THR A 41 22.65 12.24 -2.99
N LEU A 42 23.66 11.58 -3.56
CA LEU A 42 23.55 10.39 -4.40
C LEU A 42 23.84 9.15 -3.55
N TYR A 43 22.91 8.21 -3.50
CA TYR A 43 23.03 7.01 -2.71
C TYR A 43 23.44 5.84 -3.60
N LYS A 44 24.52 5.15 -3.21
CA LYS A 44 24.99 3.94 -3.89
C LYS A 44 24.77 2.74 -2.98
N ASN A 45 23.90 1.84 -3.39
CA ASN A 45 23.64 0.60 -2.67
C ASN A 45 24.69 -0.48 -3.02
N PRO A 46 24.75 -1.56 -2.23
CA PRO A 46 25.61 -2.71 -2.49
C PRO A 46 25.30 -3.37 -3.83
N PRO A 47 26.21 -4.21 -4.33
CA PRO A 47 25.95 -4.97 -5.54
C PRO A 47 24.69 -5.84 -5.38
N ILE A 48 23.83 -5.88 -6.41
CA ILE A 48 22.54 -6.57 -6.39
C ILE A 48 22.74 -8.07 -6.23
N SER A 49 23.84 -8.60 -6.78
CA SER A 49 24.19 -10.01 -6.71
C SER A 49 24.70 -10.46 -5.34
N ILE A 50 25.07 -9.54 -4.44
CA ILE A 50 25.73 -9.87 -3.17
C ILE A 50 24.71 -9.86 -2.02
N PRO A 51 24.53 -10.99 -1.31
CA PRO A 51 23.69 -11.06 -0.12
C PRO A 51 24.15 -10.14 1.01
N PHE A 52 23.25 -9.85 1.94
CA PHE A 52 23.55 -9.09 3.14
C PHE A 52 24.70 -9.75 3.94
N GLU A 53 25.68 -8.94 4.36
CA GLU A 53 26.88 -9.34 5.12
C GLU A 53 27.81 -10.37 4.43
N ALA A 54 27.62 -10.67 3.14
CA ALA A 54 28.53 -11.50 2.37
C ALA A 54 29.80 -10.74 1.96
N GLU A 55 30.84 -11.47 1.51
CA GLU A 55 32.06 -10.85 0.98
C GLU A 55 31.72 -9.91 -0.19
N GLY A 56 32.19 -8.65 -0.12
CA GLY A 56 31.89 -7.60 -1.09
C GLY A 56 30.63 -6.78 -0.80
N TRP A 57 29.85 -7.15 0.22
CA TRP A 57 28.76 -6.32 0.74
C TRP A 57 29.31 -5.07 1.43
N PHE A 58 28.55 -3.98 1.41
CA PHE A 58 28.85 -2.76 2.16
C PHE A 58 27.57 -2.06 2.60
N GLU A 59 27.64 -1.10 3.52
CA GLU A 59 26.48 -0.23 3.79
C GLU A 59 26.32 0.83 2.70
N THR A 60 25.08 1.20 2.38
CA THR A 60 24.77 2.24 1.39
C THR A 60 25.67 3.45 1.55
N ARG A 61 26.38 3.81 0.47
CA ARG A 61 27.32 4.93 0.46
C ARG A 61 26.60 6.21 0.05
N TYR A 62 26.95 7.29 0.75
CA TYR A 62 26.43 8.63 0.52
C TYR A 62 27.49 9.42 -0.26
N LEU A 63 27.15 9.79 -1.49
CA LEU A 63 28.04 10.48 -2.40
C LEU A 63 27.51 11.89 -2.66
N ASP A 64 28.41 12.85 -2.79
CA ASP A 64 28.04 14.21 -3.20
C ASP A 64 27.51 14.21 -4.64
N ALA A 65 26.25 14.62 -4.82
CA ALA A 65 25.59 14.67 -6.12
C ALA A 65 26.10 15.83 -7.00
N HIS A 66 26.73 16.84 -6.41
CA HIS A 66 27.18 18.06 -7.09
C HIS A 66 28.65 18.01 -7.54
N ASN A 67 29.42 17.02 -7.10
CA ASN A 67 30.80 16.89 -7.54
C ASN A 67 30.91 16.67 -9.07
N LYS A 68 32.10 16.92 -9.61
CA LYS A 68 32.37 16.85 -11.06
C LYS A 68 32.07 15.48 -11.68
N THR A 69 32.19 14.40 -10.92
CA THR A 69 31.96 13.03 -11.41
C THR A 69 30.47 12.70 -11.46
N ASN A 70 29.70 13.12 -10.47
CA ASN A 70 28.30 12.73 -10.29
C ASN A 70 27.33 13.74 -10.92
N SER A 71 27.69 15.02 -11.01
CA SER A 71 26.78 16.05 -11.53
C SER A 71 26.26 15.77 -12.96
N PRO A 72 27.04 15.18 -13.91
CA PRO A 72 26.49 14.81 -15.22
C PRO A 72 25.44 13.69 -15.12
N ILE A 73 25.59 12.79 -14.16
CA ILE A 73 24.63 11.70 -13.89
C ILE A 73 23.31 12.29 -13.41
N ILE A 74 23.38 13.20 -12.45
CA ILE A 74 22.22 13.91 -11.91
C ILE A 74 21.51 14.72 -12.99
N ALA A 75 22.25 15.40 -13.87
CA ALA A 75 21.65 16.14 -14.97
C ALA A 75 20.84 15.23 -15.91
N GLU A 76 21.36 14.04 -16.24
CA GLU A 76 20.64 13.04 -17.03
C GLU A 76 19.41 12.48 -16.29
N VAL A 77 19.52 12.24 -14.97
CA VAL A 77 18.38 11.84 -14.13
C VAL A 77 17.27 12.89 -14.17
N LYS A 78 17.59 14.16 -13.87
CA LYS A 78 16.62 15.27 -13.90
C LYS A 78 15.99 15.42 -15.28
N LYS A 79 16.80 15.31 -16.35
CA LYS A 79 16.30 15.35 -17.73
C LYS A 79 15.27 14.25 -17.99
N ARG A 80 15.53 12.99 -17.63
CA ARG A 80 14.56 11.89 -17.85
C ARG A 80 13.29 12.05 -17.06
N ILE A 81 13.37 12.63 -15.86
CA ILE A 81 12.21 12.92 -15.03
C ILE A 81 11.32 13.95 -15.72
N ALA A 82 11.92 15.05 -16.20
CA ALA A 82 11.21 16.12 -16.90
C ALA A 82 10.63 15.63 -18.23
N ASP A 83 11.45 15.02 -19.10
CA ASP A 83 11.06 14.58 -20.45
C ASP A 83 9.89 13.58 -20.43
N ARG A 84 9.72 12.83 -19.34
CA ARG A 84 8.71 11.76 -19.21
C ARG A 84 7.63 12.06 -18.17
N GLY A 85 7.64 13.23 -17.53
CA GLY A 85 6.67 13.60 -16.49
C GLY A 85 6.59 12.61 -15.32
N LEU A 86 7.72 12.05 -14.89
CA LEU A 86 7.72 10.87 -14.00
C LEU A 86 7.26 11.17 -12.57
N ILE A 87 7.38 12.41 -12.10
CA ILE A 87 6.86 12.82 -10.79
C ILE A 87 5.34 12.68 -10.77
N GLU A 88 4.67 13.20 -11.78
CA GLU A 88 3.21 13.15 -11.85
C GLU A 88 2.71 11.72 -12.04
N ARG A 89 3.39 10.94 -12.89
CA ARG A 89 3.10 9.51 -13.02
C ARG A 89 3.23 8.77 -11.69
N ALA A 90 4.30 9.02 -10.93
CA ALA A 90 4.51 8.40 -9.63
C ALA A 90 3.41 8.76 -8.61
N ARG A 91 2.85 9.98 -8.68
CA ARG A 91 1.68 10.38 -7.87
C ARG A 91 0.44 9.56 -8.22
N LEU A 92 0.12 9.46 -9.50
CA LEU A 92 -1.04 8.72 -9.98
C LEU A 92 -0.94 7.22 -9.64
N ASP A 93 0.24 6.62 -9.86
CA ASP A 93 0.50 5.22 -9.55
C ASP A 93 0.33 4.96 -8.04
N LYS A 94 0.80 5.88 -7.18
CA LYS A 94 0.64 5.79 -5.72
C LYS A 94 -0.82 5.91 -5.29
N GLN A 95 -1.57 6.87 -5.82
CA GLN A 95 -3.00 7.06 -5.53
C GLN A 95 -3.81 5.82 -5.94
N ALA A 96 -3.55 5.25 -7.12
CA ALA A 96 -4.18 4.02 -7.55
C ALA A 96 -3.85 2.85 -6.62
N ALA A 97 -2.59 2.70 -6.21
CA ALA A 97 -2.17 1.65 -5.28
C ALA A 97 -2.76 1.84 -3.86
N ASP A 98 -2.91 3.07 -3.39
CA ASP A 98 -3.57 3.38 -2.11
C ASP A 98 -5.07 3.06 -2.16
N TYR A 99 -5.74 3.44 -3.25
CA TYR A 99 -7.14 3.11 -3.48
C TYR A 99 -7.37 1.59 -3.51
N MET A 100 -6.55 0.84 -4.25
CA MET A 100 -6.67 -0.62 -4.30
C MET A 100 -6.44 -1.26 -2.93
N ARG A 101 -5.45 -0.78 -2.16
CA ARG A 101 -5.24 -1.26 -0.78
C ARG A 101 -6.41 -0.96 0.14
N GLN A 102 -7.07 0.18 -0.03
CA GLN A 102 -8.28 0.50 0.72
C GLN A 102 -9.40 -0.47 0.37
N VAL A 103 -9.67 -0.70 -0.93
CA VAL A 103 -10.70 -1.65 -1.38
C VAL A 103 -10.41 -3.07 -0.88
N GLU A 104 -9.15 -3.51 -0.91
CA GLU A 104 -8.76 -4.83 -0.38
C GLU A 104 -8.96 -4.95 1.13
N ARG A 105 -8.68 -3.87 1.88
CA ARG A 105 -8.93 -3.80 3.32
C ARG A 105 -10.42 -3.91 3.62
N GLU A 106 -11.24 -3.11 2.94
CA GLU A 106 -12.70 -3.15 3.08
C GLU A 106 -13.27 -4.53 2.71
N ALA A 107 -12.79 -5.15 1.62
CA ALA A 107 -13.19 -6.49 1.23
C ALA A 107 -12.80 -7.56 2.28
N ARG A 108 -11.64 -7.41 2.91
CA ARG A 108 -11.18 -8.30 3.98
C ARG A 108 -12.03 -8.13 5.24
N GLU A 109 -12.35 -6.91 5.62
CA GLU A 109 -13.24 -6.61 6.74
C GLU A 109 -14.62 -7.23 6.51
N ILE A 110 -15.22 -7.04 5.31
CA ILE A 110 -16.50 -7.67 4.95
C ILE A 110 -16.45 -9.20 5.07
N ARG A 111 -15.37 -9.86 4.63
CA ARG A 111 -15.22 -11.31 4.78
C ARG A 111 -15.15 -11.73 6.24
N ASN A 112 -14.31 -11.07 7.04
CA ASN A 112 -14.19 -11.34 8.46
C ASN A 112 -15.54 -11.16 9.19
N TYR A 113 -16.31 -10.13 8.83
CA TYR A 113 -17.65 -9.91 9.37
C TYR A 113 -18.62 -11.03 8.99
N ARG A 114 -18.63 -11.48 7.74
CA ARG A 114 -19.48 -12.60 7.31
C ARG A 114 -19.16 -13.88 8.08
N GLU A 115 -17.89 -14.18 8.27
CA GLU A 115 -17.45 -15.36 9.02
C GLU A 115 -17.85 -15.27 10.50
N ALA A 116 -17.63 -14.12 11.15
CA ALA A 116 -18.06 -13.89 12.53
C ALA A 116 -19.58 -14.00 12.68
N PHE A 117 -20.33 -13.48 11.71
CA PHE A 117 -21.78 -13.57 11.69
C PHE A 117 -22.30 -15.01 11.59
N ILE A 118 -21.75 -15.80 10.65
CA ILE A 118 -22.10 -17.21 10.49
C ILE A 118 -21.80 -17.99 11.78
N ALA A 119 -20.63 -17.74 12.39
CA ALA A 119 -20.25 -18.37 13.65
C ALA A 119 -21.24 -18.04 14.79
N ALA A 120 -21.65 -16.77 14.91
CA ALA A 120 -22.63 -16.34 15.90
C ALA A 120 -24.03 -16.96 15.66
N ALA A 121 -24.48 -17.01 14.40
CA ALA A 121 -25.75 -17.63 14.03
C ALA A 121 -25.77 -19.14 14.34
N LEU A 122 -24.67 -19.85 14.06
CA LEU A 122 -24.52 -21.26 14.40
C LEU A 122 -24.55 -21.49 15.92
N ALA A 123 -23.86 -20.63 16.69
CA ALA A 123 -23.87 -20.72 18.15
C ALA A 123 -25.28 -20.52 18.74
N LEU A 124 -26.06 -19.58 18.22
CA LEU A 124 -27.44 -19.34 18.65
C LEU A 124 -28.39 -20.49 18.27
N GLY A 125 -28.21 -21.07 17.07
CA GLY A 125 -28.96 -22.26 16.65
C GLY A 125 -28.71 -23.48 17.54
N GLN A 126 -27.50 -23.63 18.09
CA GLN A 126 -27.16 -24.68 19.04
C GLN A 126 -27.66 -24.41 20.46
N ALA A 127 -27.81 -23.14 20.85
CA ALA A 127 -28.27 -22.74 22.18
C ALA A 127 -29.79 -22.88 22.40
N GLY A 128 -30.59 -23.13 21.34
CA GLY A 128 -32.03 -23.37 21.46
C GLY A 128 -32.87 -22.14 21.85
N THR A 129 -32.26 -20.95 21.93
CA THR A 129 -32.93 -19.70 22.31
C THR A 129 -33.08 -18.79 21.09
N ALA A 130 -34.14 -18.99 20.31
CA ALA A 130 -34.56 -18.06 19.26
C ALA A 130 -35.45 -16.98 19.88
N ASP A 131 -34.86 -16.05 20.65
CA ASP A 131 -35.53 -14.79 20.99
C ASP A 131 -34.82 -13.64 20.25
N GLU A 132 -35.60 -12.81 19.55
CA GLU A 132 -35.15 -11.76 18.64
C GLU A 132 -34.21 -10.74 19.31
N GLY A 133 -34.34 -10.56 20.63
CA GLY A 133 -33.49 -9.68 21.43
C GLY A 133 -32.04 -10.14 21.57
N HIS A 134 -31.78 -11.45 21.58
CA HIS A 134 -30.43 -12.00 21.75
C HIS A 134 -29.58 -11.92 20.47
N PHE A 135 -30.21 -12.01 19.30
CA PHE A 135 -29.52 -11.95 18.00
C PHE A 135 -28.92 -10.56 17.72
N SER A 136 -29.65 -9.51 18.14
CA SER A 136 -29.26 -8.12 17.91
C SER A 136 -28.05 -7.69 18.76
N LEU A 137 -27.91 -8.22 19.98
CA LEU A 137 -26.81 -7.86 20.91
C LEU A 137 -25.46 -8.46 20.48
N HIS A 138 -25.44 -9.71 20.00
CA HIS A 138 -24.21 -10.35 19.52
C HIS A 138 -23.72 -9.77 18.18
N LEU A 139 -24.64 -9.37 17.29
CA LEU A 139 -24.30 -8.57 16.11
C LEU A 139 -23.66 -7.22 16.49
N ALA A 140 -24.22 -6.50 17.46
CA ALA A 140 -23.66 -5.21 17.89
C ALA A 140 -22.28 -5.33 18.56
N GLN A 141 -21.98 -6.45 19.22
CA GLN A 141 -20.70 -6.67 19.90
C GLN A 141 -19.58 -7.21 18.98
N GLY A 142 -19.92 -7.90 17.88
CA GLY A 142 -18.95 -8.40 16.91
C GLY A 142 -18.62 -7.44 15.77
N VAL A 143 -19.43 -6.40 15.57
CA VAL A 143 -19.42 -5.56 14.37
C VAL A 143 -19.03 -4.12 14.73
N GLY A 144 -17.76 -3.92 15.08
CA GLY A 144 -17.21 -2.58 15.25
C GLY A 144 -17.23 -1.82 13.92
N ASN A 145 -17.97 -0.71 13.86
CA ASN A 145 -17.99 0.32 12.79
C ASN A 145 -18.98 0.19 11.62
N LEU A 146 -20.00 -0.68 11.65
CA LEU A 146 -21.14 -0.46 10.74
C LEU A 146 -22.01 0.69 11.23
N SER A 147 -22.52 1.51 10.31
CA SER A 147 -23.62 2.42 10.65
C SER A 147 -24.83 1.59 11.09
N ASN A 148 -25.60 2.10 12.06
CA ASN A 148 -26.82 1.45 12.53
C ASN A 148 -27.77 1.09 11.36
N GLU A 149 -27.77 1.89 10.29
CA GLU A 149 -28.57 1.64 9.10
C GLU A 149 -28.13 0.39 8.33
N ALA A 150 -26.83 0.15 8.18
CA ALA A 150 -26.30 -1.05 7.51
C ALA A 150 -26.64 -2.33 8.28
N ILE A 151 -26.55 -2.28 9.62
CA ILE A 151 -26.92 -3.39 10.51
C ILE A 151 -28.42 -3.68 10.39
N GLN A 152 -29.27 -2.66 10.43
CA GLN A 152 -30.72 -2.83 10.33
C GLN A 152 -31.20 -3.24 8.94
N ALA A 153 -30.57 -2.77 7.87
CA ALA A 153 -30.90 -3.20 6.51
C ALA A 153 -30.56 -4.68 6.31
N PHE A 154 -29.40 -5.13 6.79
CA PHE A 154 -29.00 -6.52 6.71
C PHE A 154 -29.89 -7.44 7.56
N GLY A 155 -30.19 -7.06 8.80
CA GLY A 155 -31.09 -7.83 9.68
C GLY A 155 -32.48 -8.03 9.07
N ARG A 156 -33.04 -7.00 8.43
CA ARG A 156 -34.35 -7.09 7.76
C ARG A 156 -34.35 -8.07 6.59
N THR A 157 -33.33 -8.01 5.73
CA THR A 157 -33.22 -8.91 4.56
C THR A 157 -33.05 -10.37 5.01
N PHE A 158 -32.25 -10.61 6.04
CA PHE A 158 -32.01 -11.96 6.54
C PHE A 158 -33.25 -12.58 7.20
N ILE A 159 -33.99 -11.81 8.02
CA ILE A 159 -35.25 -12.25 8.60
C ILE A 159 -36.27 -12.59 7.50
N ALA A 160 -36.34 -11.78 6.44
CA ALA A 160 -37.21 -12.06 5.30
C ALA A 160 -36.82 -13.37 4.59
N GLU A 161 -35.53 -13.64 4.44
CA GLU A 161 -35.03 -14.86 3.78
C GLU A 161 -35.26 -16.13 4.61
N ILE A 162 -35.16 -16.05 5.94
CA ILE A 162 -35.52 -17.15 6.84
C ILE A 162 -37.02 -17.44 6.74
N LYS A 163 -37.87 -16.41 6.82
CA LYS A 163 -39.33 -16.57 6.72
C LYS A 163 -39.76 -17.22 5.41
N ALA A 164 -39.16 -16.80 4.30
CA ALA A 164 -39.43 -17.36 2.97
C ALA A 164 -39.00 -18.83 2.81
N ARG A 165 -38.11 -19.35 3.66
CA ARG A 165 -37.68 -20.76 3.65
C ARG A 165 -38.45 -21.63 4.64
N SER A 166 -39.20 -21.01 5.55
CA SER A 166 -40.03 -21.69 6.55
C SER A 166 -41.50 -21.85 6.14
N GLU A 167 -41.88 -21.31 4.98
CA GLU A 167 -43.17 -21.50 4.31
C GLU A 167 -43.05 -22.55 3.19
#